data_AF-A0A2E2TRG5-F1
#
_entry.id   AF-A0A2E2TRG5-F1
#
_cell.length_a   1.000
_cell.length_b   1.000
_cell.length_c   1.000
_cell.angle_alpha   90.00
_cell.angle_beta   90.00
_cell.angle_gamma   90.00
#
_symmetry.space_group_name_H-M   'P 1'
#
loop_
_entity.id
_entity.type
_entity.pdbx_description
1 polymer ?
#
loop_
_entity_poly.entity_id
_entity_poly.type
_entity_poly.pdbx_seq_one_letter_code
_entity_poly.pdbx_strand_id
1 'polypeptide(L)' 'METVYSKVTFENYLVGVNFAVTGDNGDEWILLWDQVDVILQEGKKTSELYMEAFMILEGKIVLMNQFSKPRL' A
#
# COMPACT_ATOMS: atom_id res chain seq x y z
N MET A 1 14.16 27.36 -1.52
CA MET A 1 13.54 26.24 -0.81
C MET A 1 14.27 25.00 -1.24
N GLU A 2 14.93 24.30 -0.31
CA GLU A 2 15.43 22.96 -0.62
C GLU A 2 14.24 22.01 -0.79
N THR A 3 14.26 21.24 -1.87
CA THR A 3 13.27 20.20 -2.11
C THR A 3 13.56 19.03 -1.17
N VAL A 4 12.73 18.87 -0.14
CA VAL A 4 12.89 17.81 0.88
C VAL A 4 12.33 16.45 0.39
N TYR A 5 11.67 16.43 -0.76
CA TYR A 5 11.03 15.25 -1.33
C TYR A 5 11.68 14.84 -2.66
N SER A 6 11.96 13.55 -2.79
CA SER A 6 12.38 12.95 -4.06
C SER A 6 11.18 12.83 -5.00
N LYS A 7 11.38 13.19 -6.28
CA LYS A 7 10.37 12.91 -7.31
C LYS A 7 10.36 11.42 -7.62
N VAL A 8 9.21 10.78 -7.48
CA VAL A 8 8.97 9.38 -7.82
C VAL A 8 7.71 9.31 -8.67
N THR A 9 7.71 8.50 -9.72
CA THR A 9 6.52 8.24 -10.54
C THR A 9 6.02 6.83 -10.24
N PHE A 10 4.70 6.69 -10.09
CA PHE A 10 4.03 5.40 -9.93
C PHE A 10 3.22 5.08 -11.20
N GLU A 11 3.41 3.90 -11.77
CA GLU A 11 2.73 3.43 -12.97
C GLU A 11 2.17 2.02 -12.79
N ASN A 12 1.25 1.61 -13.67
CA ASN A 12 0.69 0.25 -13.73
C ASN A 12 0.16 -0.27 -12.39
N TYR A 13 -0.48 0.60 -11.61
CA TYR A 13 -1.12 0.23 -10.36
C TYR A 13 -2.21 -0.82 -10.58
N LEU A 14 -2.17 -1.89 -9.81
CA LEU A 14 -3.11 -3.00 -9.90
C LEU A 14 -3.48 -3.49 -8.51
N VAL A 15 -4.78 -3.56 -8.23
CA VAL A 15 -5.30 -4.20 -7.02
C VAL A 15 -5.56 -5.68 -7.31
N GLY A 16 -4.91 -6.55 -6.54
CA GLY A 16 -5.15 -7.99 -6.58
C GLY A 16 -6.20 -8.44 -5.57
N VAL A 17 -6.21 -7.81 -4.39
CA VAL A 17 -7.11 -8.15 -3.29
C VAL A 17 -7.67 -6.88 -2.67
N ASN A 18 -8.98 -6.82 -2.48
CA ASN A 18 -9.66 -5.80 -1.69
C ASN A 18 -10.93 -6.40 -1.08
N PHE A 19 -10.91 -6.66 0.22
CA PHE A 19 -12.11 -7.10 0.93
C PHE A 19 -12.09 -6.66 2.40
N ALA A 20 -13.29 -6.46 2.93
CA ALA A 20 -13.52 -6.22 4.34
C ALA A 20 -13.60 -7.55 5.10
N VAL A 21 -13.02 -7.60 6.30
CA VAL A 21 -13.13 -8.71 7.24
C VAL A 21 -13.45 -8.20 8.64
N THR A 22 -14.13 -9.05 9.41
CA THR A 22 -14.28 -8.87 10.85
C THR A 22 -13.54 -10.00 11.53
N GLY A 23 -12.59 -9.67 12.41
CA GLY A 23 -11.87 -10.67 13.20
C GLY A 23 -12.76 -11.30 14.27
N ASP A 24 -12.35 -12.45 14.80
CA ASP A 24 -13.08 -13.11 15.91
C ASP A 24 -13.18 -12.23 17.17
N ASN A 25 -12.29 -11.24 17.29
CA ASN A 25 -12.31 -10.23 18.35
C ASN A 25 -13.28 -9.06 18.09
N GLY A 26 -13.98 -9.05 16.96
CA GLY A 26 -14.92 -8.01 16.55
C GLY A 26 -14.29 -6.83 15.80
N ASP A 27 -12.96 -6.81 15.63
CA ASP A 27 -12.30 -5.72 14.93
C ASP A 27 -12.58 -5.79 13.43
N GLU A 28 -12.91 -4.65 12.82
CA GLU A 28 -13.13 -4.53 11.39
C GLU A 28 -11.85 -4.10 10.68
N TRP A 29 -11.54 -4.77 9.57
CA TRP A 29 -10.36 -4.50 8.77
C TRP A 29 -10.70 -4.44 7.28
N ILE A 30 -9.95 -3.63 6.55
CA ILE A 30 -9.85 -3.69 5.10
C ILE A 30 -8.49 -4.27 4.75
N LEU A 31 -8.47 -5.37 4.01
CA LEU A 31 -7.25 -5.98 3.48
C LEU A 31 -7.08 -5.57 2.02
N LEU A 32 -5.95 -4.93 1.71
CA LEU A 32 -5.61 -4.45 0.37
C LEU A 32 -4.26 -5.01 -0.05
N TRP A 33 -4.23 -5.81 -1.11
CA TRP A 33 -2.97 -6.22 -1.74
C TRP A 33 -2.93 -5.69 -3.16
N ASP A 34 -1.85 -4.97 -3.46
CA ASP A 34 -1.68 -4.33 -4.74
C ASP A 34 -0.24 -4.46 -5.25
N GLN A 35 -0.07 -4.06 -6.50
CA GLN A 35 1.20 -4.00 -7.19
C GLN A 35 1.32 -2.63 -7.86
N VAL A 36 2.53 -2.07 -7.85
CA VAL A 36 2.82 -0.85 -8.60
C VAL A 36 4.23 -0.89 -9.16
N ASP A 37 4.43 -0.23 -10.29
CA ASP A 37 5.75 0.08 -10.80
C ASP A 37 6.21 1.45 -10.28
N VAL A 38 7.37 1.49 -9.64
CA VAL A 38 8.00 2.68 -9.09
C VAL A 38 9.16 3.09 -9.99
N ILE A 39 9.11 4.30 -10.53
CA ILE A 39 10.15 4.86 -11.39
C ILE A 39 10.87 5.98 -10.63
N LEU A 40 12.15 5.75 -10.36
CA LEU A 40 13.03 6.71 -9.72
C LEU A 40 13.56 7.72 -10.74
N GLN A 41 14.06 8.88 -10.28
CA GLN A 41 14.53 9.96 -11.16
C GLN A 41 15.58 9.54 -12.20
N GLU A 42 16.34 8.48 -11.93
CA GLU A 42 17.38 7.93 -12.81
C GLU A 42 16.82 6.97 -13.88
N GLY A 43 15.50 6.84 -14.00
CA GLY A 43 14.83 5.92 -14.92
C GLY A 43 14.84 4.46 -14.45
N LYS A 44 15.44 4.17 -13.28
CA LYS A 44 15.37 2.86 -12.65
C LYS A 44 13.93 2.54 -12.26
N LYS A 45 13.44 1.42 -12.78
CA LYS A 45 12.10 0.87 -12.50
C LYS A 45 12.22 -0.28 -11.52
N THR A 46 11.43 -0.26 -10.45
CA THR A 46 11.19 -1.42 -9.58
C THR A 46 9.70 -1.71 -9.56
N SER A 47 9.33 -2.99 -9.42
CA SER A 47 7.94 -3.36 -9.17
C SER A 47 7.81 -3.74 -7.70
N GLU A 48 6.89 -3.13 -7.00
CA GLU A 48 6.62 -3.39 -5.59
C GLU A 48 5.28 -4.14 -5.47
N LEU A 49 5.24 -5.11 -4.55
CA LEU A 49 4.01 -5.73 -4.07
C LEU A 49 3.76 -5.24 -2.65
N TYR A 50 2.55 -4.72 -2.40
CA TYR A 50 2.14 -4.32 -1.06
C TYR A 50 1.09 -5.28 -0.50
N MET A 51 1.18 -5.49 0.81
CA MET A 51 0.15 -6.14 1.60
C MET A 51 -0.20 -5.23 2.76
N GLU A 52 -1.42 -4.73 2.74
CA GLU A 52 -1.90 -3.69 3.65
C GLU A 52 -3.14 -4.16 4.40
N ALA A 53 -3.21 -3.77 5.66
CA ALA A 53 -4.37 -3.97 6.52
C ALA A 53 -4.69 -2.66 7.25
N PHE A 54 -5.92 -2.20 7.10
CA PHE A 54 -6.44 -0.98 7.73
C PHE A 54 -7.53 -1.35 8.73
N MET A 55 -7.33 -1.12 10.02
CA MET A 55 -8.38 -1.30 11.02
C MET A 55 -9.33 -0.12 10.98
N ILE A 56 -10.63 -0.39 10.93
CA ILE A 56 -11.69 0.60 10.92
C ILE A 56 -12.39 0.62 12.29
N LEU A 57 -12.53 1.82 12.86
CA LEU A 57 -13.36 2.07 14.03
C LEU A 57 -14.17 3.34 13.78
N GLU A 58 -15.49 3.25 13.93
CA GLU A 58 -16.42 4.37 13.69
C GLU A 58 -16.22 5.04 12.31
N GLY A 59 -15.95 4.23 11.28
CA GLY A 59 -15.73 4.71 9.91
C GLY A 59 -14.38 5.40 9.67
N LYS A 60 -13.43 5.31 10.62
CA LYS A 60 -12.09 5.88 10.51
C LYS A 60 -11.02 4.81 10.56
N ILE A 61 -9.93 5.01 9.83
CA ILE A 61 -8.72 4.18 9.95
C ILE A 61 -8.05 4.52 11.28
N VAL A 62 -7.92 3.55 12.17
CA VAL A 62 -7.28 3.72 13.50
C VAL A 62 -5.96 2.97 13.62
N LEU A 63 -5.72 1.98 12.75
CA LEU A 63 -4.45 1.28 12.65
C LEU A 63 -4.15 0.95 11.20
N MET A 64 -2.89 1.04 10.82
CA MET A 64 -2.38 0.59 9.53
C MET A 64 -1.20 -0.36 9.75
N ASN A 65 -1.23 -1.50 9.07
CA ASN A 65 -0.10 -2.41 8.97
C ASN A 65 0.21 -2.65 7.49
N GLN A 66 1.45 -2.38 7.08
CA GLN A 66 1.86 -2.45 5.69
C GLN A 66 3.19 -3.18 5.57
N PHE A 67 3.24 -4.14 4.66
CA PHE A 67 4.47 -4.79 4.23
C PHE A 67 4.67 -4.54 2.74
N SER A 68 5.92 -4.30 2.33
CA SER A 68 6.31 -4.20 0.93
C SER A 68 7.31 -5.30 0.60
N LYS A 69 7.17 -5.89 -0.58
CA LYS A 69 8.14 -6.82 -1.13
C LYS A 69 8.52 -6.38 -2.55
N PRO A 70 9.80 -6.05 -2.80
CA PRO A 70 10.28 -5.85 -4.15
C PRO A 70 10.12 -7.14 -4.96
N ARG A 71 9.59 -7.03 -6.18
CA ARG A 71 9.73 -8.09 -7.18
C ARG A 71 11.16 -8.01 -7.74
N LEU A 72 11.96 -9.03 -7.42
CA LEU A 72 13.27 -9.27 -8.04
C LEU A 72 13.12 -9.61 -9.52
#